data_AF-A0A2U3KUE6-F1
#
_entry.id   AF-A0A2U3KUE6-F1
#
_cell.length_a   1.000
_cell.length_b   1.000
_cell.length_c   1.000
_cell.angle_alpha   90.00
_cell.angle_beta   90.00
_cell.angle_gamma   90.00
#
_symmetry.space_group_name_H-M   'P 1'
#
loop_
_entity.id
_entity.type
_entity.pdbx_description
1 polymer ?
#
loop_
_entity_poly.entity_id
_entity_poly.type
_entity_poly.pdbx_seq_one_letter_code
_entity_poly.pdbx_strand_id
1 'polypeptide(L)'
;MIPRPTPRVVAGVLAPCAVALLLAGTAWSAAIYYSARPLVFADAVLSDLQSPDDNPHGYLPAALATVLCGLLLFPAATLFQTALGQSHRRLAAAGAWLYRAGLAAAVAMGLLEPFQELYSPLHVLLAYAAFVAFVAALGICTAVAASAGLRPHRAVWVVAAALQCLALAMIFEVVRVPWVEGGFWSSLAAGELALCALIAGTTAALAAACRAV
;
A
#
# COMPACT_ATOMS: atom_id res chain seq x y z
N MET A 1 27.58 6.51 7.46
CA MET A 1 27.18 5.63 6.34
C MET A 1 25.87 4.96 6.73
N ILE A 2 24.76 5.27 6.07
CA ILE A 2 23.48 4.56 6.34
C ILE A 2 23.60 3.18 5.67
N PRO A 3 23.46 2.07 6.40
CA PRO A 3 23.58 0.73 5.82
C PRO A 3 22.52 0.55 4.73
N ARG A 4 22.93 0.02 3.56
CA ARG A 4 22.00 -0.27 2.48
C ARG A 4 21.08 -1.42 2.90
N PRO A 5 19.76 -1.30 2.71
CA PRO A 5 18.84 -2.37 3.03
C PRO A 5 19.11 -3.57 2.14
N THR A 6 19.25 -4.76 2.73
CA THR A 6 19.45 -5.97 1.94
C THR A 6 18.12 -6.44 1.36
N PRO A 7 18.10 -6.99 0.12
CA PRO A 7 16.89 -7.54 -0.45
C PRO A 7 16.31 -8.72 0.35
N ARG A 8 17.12 -9.37 1.20
CA ARG A 8 16.64 -10.37 2.17
C ARG A 8 15.75 -9.75 3.25
N VAL A 9 16.20 -8.64 3.85
CA VAL A 9 15.47 -7.94 4.91
C VAL A 9 14.19 -7.31 4.38
N VAL A 10 14.22 -6.66 3.19
CA VAL A 10 13.02 -6.06 2.61
C VAL A 10 11.95 -7.12 2.31
N ALA A 11 12.32 -8.19 1.62
CA ALA A 11 11.36 -9.22 1.21
C ALA A 11 10.90 -10.13 2.36
N GLY A 12 11.79 -10.49 3.27
CA GLY A 12 11.50 -11.48 4.32
C GLY A 12 11.02 -10.91 5.64
N VAL A 13 11.23 -9.60 5.88
CA VAL A 13 10.92 -8.97 7.16
C VAL A 13 10.07 -7.72 6.98
N LEU A 14 10.59 -6.71 6.27
CA LEU A 14 9.94 -5.39 6.24
C LEU A 14 8.56 -5.42 5.58
N ALA A 15 8.45 -6.03 4.39
CA ALA A 15 7.17 -6.11 3.69
C ALA A 15 6.15 -6.97 4.46
N PRO A 16 6.46 -8.18 4.95
CA PRO A 16 5.54 -8.94 5.80
C PRO A 16 5.12 -8.19 7.08
N CYS A 17 6.07 -7.54 7.78
CA CYS A 17 5.77 -6.77 8.98
C CYS A 17 4.86 -5.57 8.68
N ALA A 18 5.05 -4.91 7.54
CA ALA A 18 4.25 -3.77 7.13
C ALA A 18 2.77 -4.16 6.93
N VAL A 19 2.47 -5.26 6.22
CA VAL A 19 1.09 -5.74 6.10
C VAL A 19 0.56 -6.33 7.40
N ALA A 20 1.38 -7.03 8.19
CA ALA A 20 0.95 -7.51 9.50
C ALA A 20 0.54 -6.37 10.44
N LEU A 21 1.30 -5.28 10.48
CA LEU A 21 0.97 -4.08 11.25
C LEU A 21 -0.30 -3.42 10.75
N LEU A 22 -0.45 -3.26 9.43
CA LEU A 22 -1.66 -2.71 8.84
C LEU A 22 -2.89 -3.53 9.22
N LEU A 23 -2.84 -4.85 9.03
CA LEU A 23 -3.94 -5.75 9.37
C LEU A 23 -4.25 -5.74 10.87
N ALA A 24 -3.23 -5.76 11.73
CA ALA A 24 -3.43 -5.72 13.18
C ALA A 24 -4.03 -4.40 13.64
N GLY A 25 -3.54 -3.26 13.12
CA GLY A 25 -4.07 -1.93 13.45
C GLY A 25 -5.50 -1.73 12.97
N THR A 26 -5.79 -2.14 11.72
CA THR A 26 -7.15 -2.10 11.17
C THR A 26 -8.09 -3.03 11.94
N ALA A 27 -7.66 -4.25 12.28
CA ALA A 27 -8.48 -5.19 13.05
C ALA A 27 -8.76 -4.69 14.48
N TRP A 28 -7.76 -4.08 15.14
CA TRP A 28 -7.95 -3.46 16.45
C TRP A 28 -8.94 -2.29 16.35
N SER A 29 -8.72 -1.37 15.41
CA SER A 29 -9.62 -0.25 15.18
C SER A 29 -11.05 -0.70 14.89
N ALA A 30 -11.22 -1.71 14.02
CA ALA A 30 -12.51 -2.31 13.69
C ALA A 30 -13.19 -2.96 14.91
N ALA A 31 -12.43 -3.67 15.75
CA ALA A 31 -12.98 -4.28 16.97
C ALA A 31 -13.57 -3.24 17.92
N ILE A 32 -12.95 -2.05 18.01
CA ILE A 32 -13.47 -0.93 18.80
C ILE A 32 -14.70 -0.33 18.12
N TYR A 33 -14.60 -0.02 16.82
CA TYR A 33 -15.66 0.63 16.06
C TYR A 33 -16.97 -0.17 16.05
N TYR A 34 -16.89 -1.48 15.80
CA TYR A 34 -18.04 -2.38 15.73
C TYR A 34 -18.47 -2.96 17.09
N SER A 35 -17.83 -2.57 18.20
CA SER A 35 -18.27 -3.00 19.55
C SER A 35 -19.65 -2.48 19.92
N ALA A 36 -20.05 -1.34 19.36
CA ALA A 36 -21.33 -0.68 19.62
C ALA A 36 -22.15 -0.40 18.33
N ARG A 37 -21.69 -0.89 17.18
CA ARG A 37 -22.31 -0.64 15.86
C ARG A 37 -22.59 -1.97 15.14
N PRO A 38 -23.71 -2.09 14.41
CA PRO A 38 -23.93 -3.24 13.55
C PRO A 38 -22.88 -3.29 12.44
N LEU A 39 -22.38 -4.49 12.14
CA LEU A 39 -21.41 -4.71 11.06
C LEU A 39 -22.15 -4.76 9.72
N VAL A 40 -22.21 -3.62 9.04
CA VAL A 40 -22.74 -3.51 7.67
C VAL A 40 -21.55 -3.44 6.72
N PHE A 41 -21.24 -4.57 6.08
CA PHE A 41 -20.05 -4.70 5.26
C PHE A 41 -20.08 -3.86 3.97
N ALA A 42 -21.26 -3.58 3.41
CA ALA A 42 -21.39 -2.80 2.18
C ALA A 42 -20.87 -1.36 2.34
N ASP A 43 -21.01 -0.80 3.55
CA ASP A 43 -20.61 0.57 3.88
C ASP A 43 -19.21 0.62 4.53
N ALA A 44 -18.50 -0.50 4.63
CA ALA A 44 -17.20 -0.52 5.27
C ALA A 44 -16.17 0.20 4.39
N VAL A 45 -15.60 1.29 4.92
CA VAL A 45 -14.47 2.03 4.33
C VAL A 45 -13.34 2.11 5.35
N LEU A 46 -12.07 1.94 4.95
CA LEU A 46 -10.97 2.06 5.92
C LEU A 46 -10.83 3.45 6.51
N SER A 47 -11.26 4.48 5.78
CA SER A 47 -11.28 5.86 6.29
C SER A 47 -12.09 6.00 7.56
N ASP A 48 -13.21 5.27 7.70
CA ASP A 48 -14.07 5.36 8.90
C ASP A 48 -13.37 4.79 10.13
N LEU A 49 -12.50 3.80 9.92
CA LEU A 49 -11.67 3.22 10.97
C LEU A 49 -10.49 4.13 11.35
N GLN A 50 -10.12 5.09 10.50
CA GLN A 50 -9.07 6.06 10.76
C GLN A 50 -9.62 7.42 11.22
N SER A 51 -10.91 7.67 11.01
CA SER A 51 -11.57 8.92 11.37
C SER A 51 -11.71 9.08 12.90
N PRO A 52 -11.19 10.16 13.51
CA PRO A 52 -11.40 10.44 14.93
C PRO A 52 -12.86 10.79 15.25
N ASP A 53 -13.64 11.22 14.27
CA ASP A 53 -15.06 11.53 14.48
C ASP A 53 -15.93 10.26 14.44
N ASP A 54 -15.64 9.35 13.51
CA ASP A 54 -16.38 8.09 13.37
C ASP A 54 -15.92 7.05 14.39
N ASN A 55 -14.62 6.99 14.67
CA ASN A 55 -14.01 6.04 15.59
C ASN A 55 -13.14 6.71 16.68
N PRO A 56 -13.70 7.61 17.51
CA PRO A 56 -12.93 8.43 18.48
C PRO A 56 -12.07 7.62 19.45
N HIS A 57 -12.44 6.38 19.72
CA HIS A 57 -11.73 5.51 20.65
C HIS A 57 -10.82 4.48 19.96
N GLY A 58 -10.95 4.28 18.65
CA GLY A 58 -10.25 3.22 17.91
C GLY A 58 -9.44 3.68 16.71
N TYR A 59 -9.49 4.98 16.37
CA TYR A 59 -8.84 5.49 15.16
C TYR A 59 -7.31 5.43 15.18
N LEU A 60 -6.71 5.69 16.36
CA LEU A 60 -5.25 5.74 16.54
C LEU A 60 -4.54 4.44 16.11
N PRO A 61 -4.98 3.23 16.51
CA PRO A 61 -4.40 1.98 16.01
C PRO A 61 -4.29 1.90 14.48
N ALA A 62 -5.33 2.29 13.74
CA ALA A 62 -5.31 2.23 12.28
C ALA A 62 -4.41 3.32 11.67
N ALA A 63 -4.50 4.55 12.17
CA ALA A 63 -3.65 5.66 11.72
C ALA A 63 -2.16 5.38 11.95
N LEU A 64 -1.79 4.91 13.15
CA LEU A 64 -0.41 4.54 13.50
C LEU A 64 0.07 3.36 12.65
N ALA A 65 -0.76 2.36 12.42
CA ALA A 65 -0.40 1.24 11.56
C ALA A 65 -0.08 1.68 10.13
N THR A 66 -0.86 2.61 9.56
CA THR A 66 -0.58 3.22 8.25
C THR A 66 0.76 3.94 8.24
N VAL A 67 1.05 4.76 9.26
CA VAL A 67 2.34 5.46 9.39
C VAL A 67 3.50 4.48 9.49
N LEU A 68 3.42 3.51 10.41
CA LEU A 68 4.48 2.53 10.64
C LEU A 68 4.71 1.64 9.41
N CYS A 69 3.64 1.24 8.71
CA CYS A 69 3.71 0.52 7.45
C CYS A 69 4.48 1.32 6.39
N GLY A 70 4.15 2.59 6.20
CA GLY A 70 4.85 3.48 5.27
C GLY A 70 6.33 3.67 5.62
N LEU A 71 6.65 3.83 6.91
CA LEU A 71 8.04 3.96 7.36
C LEU A 71 8.86 2.67 7.15
N LEU A 72 8.27 1.51 7.43
CA LEU A 72 8.93 0.21 7.25
C LEU A 72 9.23 -0.12 5.80
N LEU A 73 8.40 0.34 4.85
CA LEU A 73 8.59 0.09 3.43
C LEU A 73 9.53 1.11 2.76
N PHE A 74 9.87 2.22 3.41
CA PHE A 74 10.78 3.23 2.87
C PHE A 74 12.15 2.70 2.36
N PRO A 75 12.79 1.73 3.03
CA PRO A 75 14.03 1.14 2.55
C PRO A 75 13.90 0.42 1.19
N ALA A 76 12.69 -0.04 0.82
CA ALA A 76 12.46 -0.70 -0.47
C ALA A 76 12.72 0.24 -1.66
N ALA A 77 12.36 1.52 -1.55
CA ALA A 77 12.63 2.50 -2.61
C ALA A 77 14.14 2.65 -2.90
N THR A 78 14.95 2.69 -1.84
CA THR A 78 16.41 2.77 -1.95
C THR A 78 17.00 1.49 -2.55
N LEU A 79 16.47 0.33 -2.17
CA LEU A 79 16.83 -0.94 -2.80
C LEU A 79 16.52 -0.92 -4.31
N PHE A 80 15.31 -0.55 -4.72
CA PHE A 80 14.91 -0.53 -6.12
C PHE A 80 15.75 0.45 -6.94
N GLN A 81 16.00 1.65 -6.43
CA GLN A 81 16.84 2.64 -7.10
C GLN A 81 18.27 2.12 -7.35
N THR A 82 18.83 1.39 -6.38
CA THR A 82 20.23 0.94 -6.44
C THR A 82 20.39 -0.35 -7.25
N ALA A 83 19.56 -1.37 -6.99
CA ALA A 83 19.65 -2.66 -7.66
C ALA A 83 19.21 -2.57 -9.13
N LEU A 84 18.07 -1.94 -9.41
CA LEU A 84 17.56 -1.81 -10.78
C LEU A 84 18.26 -0.71 -11.57
N GLY A 85 18.94 0.20 -10.88
CA GLY A 85 19.67 1.31 -11.48
C GLY A 85 20.89 0.90 -12.28
N GLN A 86 21.38 -0.34 -12.11
CA GLN A 86 22.49 -0.88 -12.90
C GLN A 86 22.12 -1.09 -14.37
N SER A 87 20.85 -1.42 -14.65
CA SER A 87 20.35 -1.64 -16.02
C SER A 87 19.70 -0.41 -16.60
N HIS A 88 18.78 0.23 -15.86
CA HIS A 88 18.03 1.41 -16.34
C HIS A 88 17.95 2.50 -15.27
N ARG A 89 19.08 3.19 -15.03
CA ARG A 89 19.23 4.22 -13.97
C ARG A 89 18.08 5.23 -13.88
N ARG A 90 17.63 5.80 -15.01
CA ARG A 90 16.58 6.84 -15.03
C ARG A 90 15.21 6.28 -14.63
N LEU A 91 14.82 5.15 -15.22
CA LEU A 91 13.52 4.51 -14.92
C LEU A 91 13.48 3.96 -13.49
N ALA A 92 14.56 3.33 -13.03
CA ALA A 92 14.70 2.88 -11.64
C ALA A 92 14.58 4.04 -10.64
N ALA A 93 15.19 5.19 -10.94
CA ALA A 93 15.05 6.38 -10.12
C ALA A 93 13.63 6.94 -10.13
N ALA A 94 12.97 6.99 -11.30
CA ALA A 94 11.57 7.45 -11.41
C ALA A 94 10.63 6.55 -10.60
N GLY A 95 10.74 5.22 -10.75
CA GLY A 95 9.95 4.26 -9.97
C GLY A 95 10.20 4.39 -8.46
N ALA A 96 11.46 4.52 -8.03
CA ALA A 96 11.78 4.72 -6.62
C ALA A 96 11.26 6.04 -6.04
N TRP A 97 11.29 7.13 -6.81
CA TRP A 97 10.74 8.42 -6.38
C TRP A 97 9.22 8.38 -6.26
N LEU A 98 8.52 7.76 -7.21
CA LEU A 98 7.08 7.53 -7.12
C LEU A 98 6.73 6.66 -5.90
N TYR A 99 7.54 5.63 -5.62
CA TYR A 99 7.34 4.80 -4.44
C TYR A 99 7.46 5.61 -3.15
N ARG A 100 8.49 6.47 -3.04
CA ARG A 100 8.65 7.38 -1.90
C ARG A 100 7.51 8.39 -1.79
N ALA A 101 7.02 8.91 -2.90
CA ALA A 101 5.87 9.81 -2.91
C ALA A 101 4.62 9.12 -2.37
N GLY A 102 4.37 7.86 -2.77
CA GLY A 102 3.27 7.07 -2.25
C GLY A 102 3.38 6.81 -0.74
N LEU A 103 4.57 6.46 -0.26
CA LEU A 103 4.83 6.31 1.18
C LEU A 103 4.66 7.61 1.94
N ALA A 104 5.16 8.73 1.40
CA ALA A 104 5.02 10.04 2.01
C ALA A 104 3.55 10.45 2.12
N ALA A 105 2.74 10.18 1.09
CA ALA A 105 1.30 10.42 1.11
C ALA A 105 0.60 9.56 2.18
N ALA A 106 0.91 8.25 2.25
CA ALA A 106 0.35 7.36 3.28
C ALA A 106 0.75 7.77 4.71
N VAL A 107 2.03 8.15 4.92
CA VAL A 107 2.50 8.65 6.23
C VAL A 107 1.83 9.97 6.58
N ALA A 108 1.74 10.91 5.63
CA ALA A 108 1.07 12.18 5.84
C ALA A 108 -0.40 11.97 6.19
N MET A 109 -1.10 11.06 5.50
CA MET A 109 -2.49 10.70 5.78
C MET A 109 -2.65 10.26 7.23
N GLY A 110 -1.91 9.23 7.67
CA GLY A 110 -2.02 8.75 9.06
C GLY A 110 -1.55 9.75 10.12
N LEU A 111 -0.61 10.64 9.82
CA LEU A 111 -0.17 11.69 10.75
C LEU A 111 -1.14 12.87 10.86
N LEU A 112 -1.84 13.18 9.76
CA LEU A 112 -2.79 14.29 9.71
C LEU A 112 -4.16 13.90 10.26
N GLU A 113 -4.45 12.61 10.37
CA GLU A 113 -5.72 12.09 10.83
C GLU A 113 -6.24 12.70 12.15
N PRO A 114 -5.43 12.93 13.20
CA PRO A 114 -5.88 13.60 14.42
C PRO A 114 -6.27 15.08 14.26
N PHE A 115 -5.96 15.69 13.11
CA PHE A 115 -6.11 17.12 12.84
C PHE A 115 -7.11 17.42 11.72
N GLN A 116 -7.74 16.40 11.15
CA GLN A 116 -8.72 16.56 10.08
C GLN A 116 -10.14 16.39 10.63
N GLU A 117 -11.05 17.25 10.18
CA GLU A 117 -12.49 17.05 10.34
C GLU A 117 -13.00 16.01 9.31
N LEU A 118 -14.09 15.32 9.67
CA LEU A 118 -14.83 14.28 8.92
C LEU A 118 -14.64 14.29 7.39
N TYR A 119 -14.25 13.15 6.81
CA TYR A 119 -14.15 12.90 5.37
C TYR A 119 -13.51 14.06 4.58
N SER A 120 -12.35 14.52 5.04
CA SER A 120 -11.65 15.63 4.41
C SER A 120 -11.27 15.27 2.96
N PRO A 121 -11.52 16.15 1.98
CA PRO A 121 -11.00 16.00 0.61
C PRO A 121 -9.48 15.74 0.58
N LEU A 122 -8.76 16.17 1.62
CA LEU A 122 -7.34 15.90 1.79
C LEU A 122 -7.05 14.42 2.07
N HIS A 123 -7.81 13.73 2.92
CA HIS A 123 -7.64 12.29 3.18
C HIS A 123 -7.84 11.50 1.88
N VAL A 124 -8.95 11.76 1.17
CA VAL A 124 -9.26 11.10 -0.11
C VAL A 124 -8.16 11.37 -1.15
N LEU A 125 -7.70 12.62 -1.25
CA LEU A 125 -6.61 12.99 -2.16
C LEU A 125 -5.30 12.27 -1.82
N LEU A 126 -4.94 12.18 -0.53
CA LEU A 126 -3.73 11.50 -0.07
C LEU A 126 -3.80 9.99 -0.29
N ALA A 127 -4.94 9.36 0.02
CA ALA A 127 -5.17 7.94 -0.24
C ALA A 127 -5.07 7.63 -1.74
N TYR A 128 -5.76 8.41 -2.57
CA TYR A 128 -5.71 8.26 -4.03
C TYR A 128 -4.28 8.46 -4.56
N ALA A 129 -3.60 9.53 -4.14
CA ALA A 129 -2.22 9.81 -4.52
C ALA A 129 -1.27 8.69 -4.09
N ALA A 130 -1.45 8.13 -2.89
CA ALA A 130 -0.66 7.01 -2.40
C ALA A 130 -0.81 5.79 -3.31
N PHE A 131 -2.06 5.36 -3.57
CA PHE A 131 -2.32 4.19 -4.40
C PHE A 131 -1.81 4.37 -5.84
N VAL A 132 -2.12 5.50 -6.49
CA VAL A 132 -1.65 5.77 -7.87
C VAL A 132 -0.13 5.78 -7.94
N ALA A 133 0.53 6.42 -6.97
CA ALA A 133 1.99 6.48 -6.91
C ALA A 133 2.60 5.08 -6.70
N PHE A 134 2.06 4.25 -5.82
CA PHE A 134 2.52 2.87 -5.63
C PHE A 134 2.35 2.01 -6.88
N VAL A 135 1.20 2.10 -7.53
CA VAL A 135 0.89 1.33 -8.74
C VAL A 135 1.83 1.71 -9.88
N ALA A 136 2.03 3.00 -10.12
CA ALA A 136 2.96 3.50 -11.12
C ALA A 136 4.41 3.10 -10.78
N ALA A 137 4.82 3.29 -9.53
CA ALA A 137 6.16 2.95 -9.05
C ALA A 137 6.50 1.47 -9.26
N LEU A 138 5.62 0.58 -8.78
CA LEU A 138 5.80 -0.86 -8.86
C LEU A 138 5.69 -1.34 -10.30
N GLY A 139 4.83 -0.73 -11.12
CA GLY A 139 4.75 -1.01 -12.56
C GLY A 139 6.07 -0.71 -13.27
N ILE A 140 6.63 0.49 -13.06
CA ILE A 140 7.92 0.89 -13.62
C ILE A 140 9.04 -0.03 -13.13
N CYS A 141 9.13 -0.27 -11.83
CA CYS A 141 10.20 -1.10 -11.28
C CYS A 141 10.12 -2.56 -11.75
N THR A 142 8.90 -3.10 -11.89
CA THR A 142 8.69 -4.44 -12.44
C THR A 142 9.09 -4.50 -13.92
N ALA A 143 8.73 -3.49 -14.72
CA ALA A 143 9.14 -3.41 -16.13
C ALA A 143 10.67 -3.35 -16.27
N VAL A 144 11.35 -2.55 -15.44
CA VAL A 144 12.82 -2.48 -15.41
C VAL A 144 13.43 -3.81 -14.98
N ALA A 145 12.87 -4.49 -13.99
CA ALA A 145 13.34 -5.82 -13.59
C ALA A 145 13.19 -6.85 -14.72
N ALA A 146 12.08 -6.81 -15.48
CA ALA A 146 11.88 -7.62 -16.68
C ALA A 146 12.97 -7.37 -17.73
N SER A 147 13.18 -6.09 -18.08
CA SER A 147 14.12 -5.72 -19.14
C SER A 147 15.57 -6.01 -18.77
N ALA A 148 15.88 -5.98 -17.47
CA ALA A 148 17.17 -6.39 -16.92
C ALA A 148 17.39 -7.91 -16.90
N GLY A 149 16.41 -8.72 -17.32
CA GLY A 149 16.51 -10.18 -17.29
C GLY A 149 16.52 -10.77 -15.90
N LEU A 150 16.15 -9.99 -14.86
CA LEU A 150 15.91 -10.53 -13.53
C LEU A 150 14.69 -11.43 -13.68
N ARG A 151 14.90 -12.74 -13.50
CA ARG A 151 13.83 -13.74 -13.56
C ARG A 151 13.37 -14.02 -12.14
N PRO A 152 12.50 -13.19 -11.55
CA PRO A 152 11.86 -13.61 -10.33
C PRO A 152 10.98 -14.84 -10.61
N HIS A 153 10.71 -15.62 -9.57
CA HIS A 153 9.79 -16.75 -9.65
C HIS A 153 8.48 -16.34 -10.35
N ARG A 154 7.87 -17.22 -11.16
CA ARG A 154 6.62 -16.94 -11.89
C ARG A 154 5.53 -16.32 -11.00
N ALA A 155 5.45 -16.73 -9.73
CA ALA A 155 4.53 -16.17 -8.74
C ALA A 155 4.67 -14.65 -8.54
N VAL A 156 5.88 -14.09 -8.68
CA VAL A 156 6.15 -12.64 -8.58
C VAL A 156 5.51 -11.86 -9.71
N TRP A 157 5.60 -12.38 -10.94
CA TRP A 157 4.94 -11.80 -12.11
C TRP A 157 3.43 -11.85 -11.98
N VAL A 158 2.90 -12.95 -11.43
CA VAL A 158 1.46 -13.10 -11.18
C VAL A 158 0.98 -12.08 -10.14
N VAL A 159 1.70 -11.91 -9.03
CA VAL A 159 1.35 -10.90 -8.00
C VAL A 159 1.46 -9.47 -8.53
N ALA A 160 2.50 -9.16 -9.30
CA ALA A 160 2.66 -7.85 -9.92
C ALA A 160 1.56 -7.57 -10.97
N ALA A 161 1.23 -8.57 -11.80
CA ALA A 161 0.14 -8.46 -12.77
C ALA A 161 -1.21 -8.31 -12.07
N ALA A 162 -1.47 -9.09 -11.01
CA ALA A 162 -2.67 -8.97 -10.20
C ALA A 162 -2.79 -7.59 -9.54
N LEU A 163 -1.68 -7.03 -9.02
CA LEU A 163 -1.65 -5.65 -8.50
C LEU A 163 -2.06 -4.65 -9.59
N GLN A 164 -1.45 -4.74 -10.78
CA GLN A 164 -1.75 -3.80 -11.88
C GLN A 164 -3.19 -3.96 -12.37
N CYS A 165 -3.68 -5.19 -12.52
CA CYS A 165 -5.06 -5.46 -12.93
C CYS A 165 -6.07 -4.97 -11.88
N LEU A 166 -5.85 -5.24 -10.59
CA LEU A 166 -6.74 -4.78 -9.52
C LEU A 166 -6.70 -3.26 -9.37
N ALA A 167 -5.51 -2.65 -9.45
CA ALA A 167 -5.38 -1.20 -9.40
C ALA A 167 -6.08 -0.53 -10.58
N LEU A 168 -5.91 -1.05 -11.80
CA LEU A 168 -6.65 -0.57 -12.96
C LEU A 168 -8.16 -0.75 -12.75
N ALA A 169 -8.60 -1.93 -12.29
CA ALA A 169 -10.01 -2.18 -12.00
C ALA A 169 -10.55 -1.18 -10.97
N MET A 170 -9.88 -0.95 -9.85
CA MET A 170 -10.31 0.03 -8.84
C MET A 170 -10.26 1.47 -9.36
N ILE A 171 -9.23 1.87 -10.10
CA ILE A 171 -9.16 3.20 -10.73
C ILE A 171 -10.34 3.38 -11.72
N PHE A 172 -10.70 2.34 -12.48
CA PHE A 172 -11.83 2.39 -13.42
C PHE A 172 -13.20 2.25 -12.74
N GLU A 173 -13.30 1.48 -11.65
CA GLU A 173 -14.54 1.29 -10.88
C GLU A 173 -14.88 2.51 -10.03
N VAL A 174 -13.90 3.15 -9.40
CA VAL A 174 -14.05 4.46 -8.75
C VAL A 174 -14.59 5.51 -9.74
N VAL A 175 -14.39 5.31 -11.05
CA VAL A 175 -14.90 6.18 -12.11
C VAL A 175 -16.29 5.77 -12.63
N ARG A 176 -16.79 4.53 -12.39
CA ARG A 176 -18.00 4.04 -13.08
C ARG A 176 -18.99 3.12 -12.35
N VAL A 177 -18.77 2.62 -11.14
CA VAL A 177 -19.67 1.58 -10.58
C VAL A 177 -20.51 2.09 -9.40
N PRO A 178 -21.86 2.04 -9.47
CA PRO A 178 -22.69 2.11 -8.29
C PRO A 178 -22.46 0.85 -7.47
N TRP A 179 -21.95 1.01 -6.23
CA TRP A 179 -21.69 -0.08 -5.30
C TRP A 179 -22.96 -0.93 -5.16
N VAL A 180 -22.95 -2.13 -5.74
CA VAL A 180 -24.07 -3.07 -5.68
C VAL A 180 -24.17 -3.56 -4.25
N GLU A 181 -25.37 -3.50 -3.66
CA GLU A 181 -25.68 -4.07 -2.34
C GLU A 181 -25.16 -5.52 -2.27
N GLY A 182 -24.08 -5.73 -1.52
CA GLY A 182 -23.36 -7.00 -1.47
C GLY A 182 -22.40 -7.06 -0.28
N GLY A 183 -22.05 -8.29 0.14
CA GLY A 183 -21.20 -8.55 1.32
C GLY A 183 -19.78 -7.97 1.23
N PHE A 184 -18.94 -8.21 2.25
CA PHE A 184 -17.61 -7.60 2.42
C PHE A 184 -16.74 -7.50 1.15
N TRP A 185 -16.72 -8.51 0.30
CA TRP A 185 -15.87 -8.53 -0.90
C TRP A 185 -16.26 -7.53 -1.98
N SER A 186 -17.46 -6.95 -1.90
CA SER A 186 -17.90 -5.84 -2.75
C SER A 186 -17.79 -4.49 -2.05
N SER A 187 -17.15 -4.39 -0.89
CA SER A 187 -16.94 -3.13 -0.17
C SER A 187 -15.65 -2.43 -0.58
N LEU A 188 -15.62 -1.10 -0.43
CA LEU A 188 -14.42 -0.30 -0.68
C LEU A 188 -13.27 -0.72 0.24
N ALA A 189 -13.56 -1.01 1.52
CA ALA A 189 -12.54 -1.47 2.46
C ALA A 189 -11.86 -2.77 2.03
N ALA A 190 -12.60 -3.73 1.45
CA ALA A 190 -12.00 -4.96 0.94
C ALA A 190 -11.07 -4.69 -0.24
N GLY A 191 -11.45 -3.78 -1.14
CA GLY A 191 -10.59 -3.33 -2.24
C GLY A 191 -9.31 -2.65 -1.75
N GLU A 192 -9.42 -1.72 -0.80
CA GLU A 192 -8.30 -1.02 -0.20
C GLU A 192 -7.32 -1.97 0.52
N LEU A 193 -7.84 -2.93 1.31
CA LEU A 193 -7.01 -3.97 1.95
C LEU A 193 -6.31 -4.87 0.92
N ALA A 194 -7.04 -5.27 -0.13
CA ALA A 194 -6.47 -6.07 -1.21
C ALA A 194 -5.36 -5.32 -1.94
N LEU A 195 -5.54 -4.02 -2.22
CA LEU A 195 -4.48 -3.17 -2.78
C LEU A 195 -3.27 -3.07 -1.86
N CYS A 196 -3.45 -2.81 -0.58
CA CYS A 196 -2.35 -2.75 0.38
C CYS A 196 -1.57 -4.08 0.43
N ALA A 197 -2.28 -5.22 0.46
CA ALA A 197 -1.67 -6.54 0.45
C ALA A 197 -0.89 -6.80 -0.85
N LEU A 198 -1.43 -6.41 -2.01
CA LEU A 198 -0.77 -6.54 -3.31
C LEU A 198 0.43 -5.60 -3.46
N ILE A 199 0.39 -4.39 -2.90
CA ILE A 199 1.53 -3.46 -2.85
C ILE A 199 2.66 -4.09 -2.03
N ALA A 200 2.36 -4.59 -0.83
CA ALA A 200 3.35 -5.26 0.00
C ALA A 200 3.89 -6.54 -0.64
N GLY A 201 3.01 -7.37 -1.22
CA GLY A 201 3.38 -8.59 -1.92
C GLY A 201 4.29 -8.32 -3.13
N THR A 202 3.93 -7.35 -3.97
CA THR A 202 4.74 -6.93 -5.13
C THR A 202 6.07 -6.33 -4.68
N THR A 203 6.07 -5.54 -3.60
CA THR A 203 7.31 -5.00 -3.01
C THR A 203 8.24 -6.12 -2.56
N ALA A 204 7.73 -7.11 -1.83
CA ALA A 204 8.51 -8.25 -1.35
C ALA A 204 9.05 -9.07 -2.53
N ALA A 205 8.21 -9.29 -3.54
CA ALA A 205 8.51 -10.08 -4.71
C ALA A 205 9.59 -9.42 -5.59
N LEU A 206 9.48 -8.12 -5.81
CA LEU A 206 10.49 -7.32 -6.52
C LEU A 206 11.80 -7.25 -5.72
N ALA A 207 11.73 -7.07 -4.40
CA ALA A 207 12.92 -7.10 -3.55
C ALA A 207 13.62 -8.47 -3.59
N ALA A 208 12.87 -9.57 -3.66
CA ALA A 208 13.43 -10.90 -3.86
C ALA A 208 14.11 -11.04 -5.23
N ALA A 209 13.54 -10.44 -6.29
CA ALA A 209 14.15 -10.39 -7.62
C ALA A 209 15.51 -9.69 -7.62
N CYS A 210 15.64 -8.60 -6.86
CA CYS A 210 16.89 -7.86 -6.70
C CYS A 210 17.99 -8.64 -5.97
N ARG A 211 17.72 -9.84 -5.42
CA ARG A 211 18.78 -10.72 -4.87
C ARG A 211 19.67 -11.34 -5.95
N ALA A 212 19.21 -11.34 -7.21
CA ALA A 212 19.93 -11.94 -8.33
C ALA A 212 20.96 -10.98 -8.98
N VAL A 213 21.05 -9.74 -8.49
CA VAL A 213 22.02 -8.70 -8.90
C VAL A 213 23.11 -8.59 -7.85
#